data_AF-A0A432J012-F1
#
_entry.id   AF-A0A432J012-F1
#
_cell.length_a   1.000
_cell.length_b   1.000
_cell.length_c   1.000
_cell.angle_alpha   90.00
_cell.angle_beta   90.00
_cell.angle_gamma   90.00
#
_symmetry.space_group_name_H-M   'P 1'
#
loop_
_entity.id
_entity.type
_entity.pdbx_description
1 polymer ?
#
loop_
_entity_poly.entity_id
_entity_poly.type
_entity_poly.pdbx_seq_one_letter_code
_entity_poly.pdbx_strand_id
1 'polypeptide(L)'
;AKEEEGSAAQNALETILKNIELARQNSTPICQDTGTPIFEIYYPLGVSTRTLAEQIRKACAIATERAYLRPNAVDPVTGQNSGDNTGEDFPTMHFHEWDKDELQVYLLLKGGGCENVSTQYKLPDTQLHAGRDLEGVRRVVLDAVLKAQGKGCAPAVLGIAIGGDRGTGYIVAKKQLLRKVDDVNPNPDLAALEERIFVEANELGIGPMGFGGKTTVLGVKIGAAHRLPACYFVSIAYMCWANRRAELNAPIVDGKVAEVTYA
;
A
#
# COMPACT_ATOMS: atom_id res chain seq x y z
N ALA A 1 -19.29 7.62 -4.51
CA ALA A 1 -19.78 6.37 -5.15
C ALA A 1 -21.21 6.58 -5.64
N LYS A 2 -21.67 5.80 -6.63
CA LYS A 2 -23.07 5.81 -7.10
C LYS A 2 -23.78 4.52 -6.66
N GLU A 3 -23.70 4.19 -5.37
CA GLU A 3 -24.44 3.05 -4.82
C GLU A 3 -25.95 3.28 -4.89
N GLU A 4 -26.72 2.20 -4.76
CA GLU A 4 -28.18 2.26 -4.69
C GLU A 4 -28.64 2.80 -3.33
N GLU A 5 -29.71 3.58 -3.31
CA GLU A 5 -30.19 4.24 -2.10
C GLU A 5 -30.71 3.22 -1.07
N GLY A 6 -30.27 3.34 0.18
CA GLY A 6 -30.58 2.39 1.27
C GLY A 6 -29.82 1.06 1.21
N SER A 7 -28.97 0.84 0.20
CA SER A 7 -28.22 -0.42 0.04
C SER A 7 -27.19 -0.65 1.15
N ALA A 8 -26.84 -1.92 1.40
CA ALA A 8 -25.73 -2.27 2.28
C ALA A 8 -24.39 -1.64 1.85
N ALA A 9 -24.20 -1.46 0.54
CA ALA A 9 -23.06 -0.77 -0.05
C ALA A 9 -22.97 0.71 0.38
N GLN A 10 -24.08 1.45 0.25
CA GLN A 10 -24.16 2.84 0.70
C GLN A 10 -23.90 2.94 2.21
N ASN A 11 -24.61 2.15 3.02
CA ASN A 11 -24.49 2.16 4.48
C ASN A 11 -23.05 1.87 4.94
N ALA A 12 -22.34 0.97 4.27
CA ALA A 12 -20.93 0.68 4.54
C ALA A 12 -20.02 1.87 4.22
N LEU A 13 -20.23 2.56 3.08
CA LEU A 13 -19.46 3.75 2.71
C LEU A 13 -19.73 4.93 3.67
N GLU A 14 -20.99 5.15 4.06
CA GLU A 14 -21.35 6.19 5.04
C GLU A 14 -20.73 5.91 6.41
N THR A 15 -20.71 4.64 6.83
CA THR A 15 -20.01 4.20 8.05
C THR A 15 -18.51 4.47 7.96
N ILE A 16 -17.88 4.17 6.82
CA ILE A 16 -16.45 4.46 6.55
C ILE A 16 -16.18 5.98 6.65
N LEU A 17 -16.99 6.81 5.97
CA LEU A 17 -16.84 8.26 5.97
C LEU A 17 -17.00 8.86 7.36
N LYS A 18 -18.03 8.44 8.11
CA LYS A 18 -18.28 8.87 9.49
C LYS A 18 -17.14 8.45 10.42
N ASN A 19 -16.57 7.26 10.24
CA ASN A 19 -15.42 6.82 11.01
C ASN A 19 -14.15 7.65 10.69
N ILE A 20 -13.92 8.00 9.42
CA ILE A 20 -12.83 8.91 9.02
C ILE A 20 -12.99 10.29 9.66
N GLU A 21 -14.21 10.83 9.68
CA GLU A 21 -14.52 12.10 10.34
C GLU A 21 -14.23 12.05 11.84
N LEU A 22 -14.78 11.06 12.55
CA LEU A 22 -14.60 10.88 13.99
C LEU A 22 -13.13 10.68 14.37
N ALA A 23 -12.39 9.87 13.62
CA ALA A 23 -10.97 9.63 13.87
C ALA A 23 -10.12 10.90 13.65
N ARG A 24 -10.45 11.71 12.65
CA ARG A 24 -9.82 13.03 12.43
C ARG A 24 -10.13 14.01 13.56
N GLN A 25 -11.39 14.10 13.99
CA GLN A 25 -11.81 15.00 15.08
C GLN A 25 -11.14 14.65 16.41
N ASN A 26 -11.01 13.37 16.72
CA ASN A 26 -10.49 12.88 18.00
C ASN A 26 -8.98 12.55 17.98
N SER A 27 -8.29 12.69 16.84
CA SER A 27 -6.90 12.28 16.63
C SER A 27 -6.62 10.81 17.01
N THR A 28 -7.58 9.93 16.71
CA THR A 28 -7.50 8.49 17.02
C THR A 28 -7.22 7.64 15.78
N PRO A 29 -6.72 6.39 15.93
CA PRO A 29 -6.53 5.48 14.81
C PRO A 29 -7.84 5.19 14.05
N ILE A 30 -7.85 5.38 12.73
CA ILE A 30 -9.01 5.10 11.86
C ILE A 30 -9.45 3.63 11.84
N CYS A 31 -8.61 2.72 12.33
CA CYS A 31 -8.84 1.27 12.37
C CYS A 31 -8.03 0.67 13.53
N GLN A 32 -8.60 -0.36 14.18
CA GLN A 32 -7.97 -1.12 15.27
C GLN A 32 -6.62 -1.75 14.87
N ASP A 33 -6.49 -2.19 13.61
CA ASP A 33 -5.22 -2.63 13.06
C ASP A 33 -4.51 -1.44 12.42
N THR A 34 -3.54 -0.86 13.15
CA THR A 34 -2.72 0.25 12.65
C THR A 34 -1.71 -0.16 11.58
N GLY A 35 -1.63 -1.45 11.26
CA GLY A 35 -0.77 -2.02 10.23
C GLY A 35 0.69 -2.18 10.62
N THR A 36 1.46 -2.70 9.68
CA THR A 36 2.93 -2.67 9.68
C THR A 36 3.40 -1.31 9.15
N PRO A 37 4.28 -0.60 9.86
CA PRO A 37 4.96 0.57 9.31
C PRO A 37 6.02 0.11 8.28
N ILE A 38 5.88 0.61 7.06
CA ILE A 38 6.80 0.38 5.95
C ILE A 38 7.31 1.74 5.49
N PHE A 39 8.62 1.93 5.51
CA PHE A 39 9.28 3.17 5.17
C PHE A 39 10.05 3.07 3.84
N GLU A 40 9.88 4.06 2.98
CA GLU A 40 10.74 4.32 1.83
C GLU A 40 11.52 5.61 2.12
N ILE A 41 12.83 5.50 2.28
CA ILE A 41 13.73 6.58 2.70
C ILE A 41 14.68 6.91 1.57
N TYR A 42 14.59 8.13 1.04
CA TYR A 42 15.56 8.69 0.09
C TYR A 42 16.45 9.70 0.84
N TYR A 43 17.77 9.55 0.73
CA TYR A 43 18.72 10.29 1.59
C TYR A 43 20.01 10.68 0.84
N PRO A 44 20.66 11.81 1.18
CA PRO A 44 21.92 12.21 0.58
C PRO A 44 23.09 11.34 1.02
N LEU A 45 24.12 11.30 0.17
CA LEU A 45 25.41 10.71 0.47
C LEU A 45 25.94 11.14 1.86
N GLY A 46 26.42 10.17 2.63
CA GLY A 46 27.03 10.40 3.95
C GLY A 46 26.06 10.40 5.13
N VAL A 47 24.74 10.29 4.91
CA VAL A 47 23.78 10.08 6.01
C VAL A 47 23.82 8.62 6.49
N SER A 48 23.95 8.44 7.81
CA SER A 48 24.00 7.12 8.45
C SER A 48 22.62 6.43 8.44
N THR A 49 22.44 5.43 7.59
CA THR A 49 21.25 4.57 7.54
C THR A 49 20.97 3.87 8.88
N ARG A 50 22.02 3.51 9.62
CA ARG A 50 21.91 2.99 11.00
C ARG A 50 21.24 4.00 11.94
N THR A 51 21.68 5.25 11.91
CA THR A 51 21.16 6.33 12.77
C THR A 51 19.72 6.66 12.39
N LEU A 52 19.39 6.69 11.10
CA LEU A 52 18.00 6.80 10.63
C LEU A 52 17.14 5.62 11.12
N ALA A 53 17.63 4.38 11.03
CA ALA A 53 16.90 3.20 11.49
C ALA A 53 16.64 3.19 13.00
N GLU A 54 17.62 3.64 13.81
CA GLU A 54 17.46 3.83 15.25
C GLU A 54 16.40 4.91 15.57
N GLN A 55 16.44 6.04 14.86
CA GLN A 55 15.45 7.12 14.99
C GLN A 55 14.03 6.66 14.60
N ILE A 56 13.89 5.92 13.50
CA ILE A 56 12.60 5.39 13.03
C ILE A 56 12.03 4.37 14.03
N ARG A 57 12.85 3.43 14.53
CA ARG A 57 12.42 2.49 15.59
C ARG A 57 11.93 3.23 16.84
N LYS A 58 12.69 4.24 17.31
CA LYS A 58 12.30 5.07 18.44
C LYS A 58 11.00 5.85 18.19
N ALA A 59 10.78 6.36 16.97
CA ALA A 59 9.54 7.02 16.58
C ALA A 59 8.34 6.05 16.61
N CYS A 60 8.50 4.82 16.13
CA CYS A 60 7.48 3.77 16.22
C CYS A 60 7.15 3.39 17.68
N ALA A 61 8.16 3.26 18.54
CA ALA A 61 7.95 3.00 19.96
C ALA A 61 7.16 4.14 20.65
N ILE A 62 7.56 5.41 20.43
CA ILE A 62 6.85 6.59 20.95
C ILE A 62 5.42 6.68 20.40
N ALA A 63 5.20 6.37 19.12
CA ALA A 63 3.86 6.37 18.53
C ALA A 63 2.97 5.26 19.09
N THR A 64 3.56 4.13 19.51
CA THR A 64 2.85 3.02 20.17
C THR A 64 2.53 3.36 21.64
N GLU A 65 3.48 3.92 22.37
CA GLU A 65 3.29 4.44 23.74
C GLU A 65 2.15 5.48 23.80
N ARG A 66 2.09 6.37 22.79
CA ARG A 66 1.05 7.41 22.65
C ARG A 66 -0.27 6.89 22.05
N ALA A 67 -0.42 5.59 21.84
CA ALA A 67 -1.59 4.95 21.23
C ALA A 67 -1.98 5.45 19.82
N TYR A 68 -1.07 6.10 19.09
CA TYR A 68 -1.23 6.36 17.65
C TYR A 68 -1.05 5.09 16.82
N LEU A 69 -0.21 4.17 17.32
CA LEU A 69 -0.07 2.81 16.81
C LEU A 69 -0.56 1.81 17.87
N ARG A 70 -1.24 0.75 17.43
CA ARG A 70 -1.46 -0.46 18.22
C ARG A 70 -0.19 -1.34 18.11
N PRO A 71 0.28 -1.99 19.18
CA PRO A 71 1.39 -2.93 19.11
C PRO A 71 1.04 -4.15 18.23
N ASN A 72 1.66 -4.20 17.05
CA ASN A 72 1.41 -5.15 15.97
C ASN A 72 2.63 -6.04 15.64
N ALA A 73 3.85 -5.67 16.04
CA ALA A 73 5.03 -6.52 15.86
C ALA A 73 5.00 -7.70 16.86
N VAL A 74 4.81 -8.91 16.32
CA VAL A 74 4.73 -10.19 17.05
C VAL A 74 5.78 -11.13 16.48
N ASP A 75 6.56 -11.75 17.37
CA ASP A 75 7.48 -12.83 17.03
C ASP A 75 6.69 -14.07 16.56
N PRO A 76 6.88 -14.54 15.31
CA PRO A 76 6.13 -15.67 14.76
C PRO A 76 6.49 -17.03 15.38
N VAL A 77 7.63 -17.14 16.09
CA VAL A 77 8.08 -18.39 16.73
C VAL A 77 7.55 -18.50 18.16
N THR A 78 7.62 -17.41 18.94
CA THR A 78 7.17 -17.43 20.35
C THR A 78 5.75 -16.92 20.56
N GLY A 79 5.17 -16.22 19.58
CA GLY A 79 3.88 -15.52 19.72
C GLY A 79 3.93 -14.29 20.62
N GLN A 80 5.11 -13.89 21.11
CA GLN A 80 5.26 -12.71 21.98
C GLN A 80 5.14 -11.43 21.16
N ASN A 81 4.40 -10.46 21.69
CA ASN A 81 4.30 -9.13 21.11
C ASN A 81 5.39 -8.23 21.72
N SER A 82 6.09 -7.49 20.88
CA SER A 82 7.10 -6.48 21.26
C SER A 82 6.58 -5.44 22.27
N GLY A 83 5.29 -5.09 22.18
CA GLY A 83 4.69 -3.99 22.93
C GLY A 83 4.90 -2.60 22.32
N ASP A 84 5.85 -2.42 21.40
CA ASP A 84 6.29 -1.10 20.92
C ASP A 84 6.40 -0.95 19.39
N ASN A 85 6.01 -1.97 18.62
CA ASN A 85 6.19 -2.03 17.16
C ASN A 85 7.65 -2.04 16.69
N THR A 86 8.56 -2.59 17.49
CA THR A 86 9.94 -2.86 17.07
C THR A 86 10.26 -4.37 17.10
N GLY A 87 11.18 -4.79 16.23
CA GLY A 87 11.64 -6.17 16.12
C GLY A 87 12.59 -6.38 14.95
N GLU A 88 12.87 -7.64 14.63
CA GLU A 88 13.60 -8.02 13.42
C GLU A 88 12.75 -7.65 12.19
N ASP A 89 13.33 -6.88 11.26
CA ASP A 89 12.67 -6.30 10.08
C ASP A 89 11.31 -5.57 10.31
N PHE A 90 11.03 -5.19 11.56
CA PHE A 90 9.84 -4.44 11.95
C PHE A 90 10.25 -3.18 12.75
N PRO A 91 9.92 -1.95 12.28
CA PRO A 91 9.27 -1.64 11.01
C PRO A 91 10.18 -1.93 9.80
N THR A 92 9.59 -2.16 8.64
CA THR A 92 10.32 -2.41 7.40
C THR A 92 10.87 -1.10 6.84
N MET A 93 12.13 -1.09 6.39
CA MET A 93 12.80 0.12 5.88
C MET A 93 13.51 -0.18 4.56
N HIS A 94 13.25 0.65 3.55
CA HIS A 94 13.91 0.62 2.25
C HIS A 94 14.70 1.92 2.06
N PHE A 95 16.02 1.81 2.05
CA PHE A 95 16.95 2.94 1.96
C PHE A 95 17.45 3.11 0.52
N HIS A 96 17.33 4.33 -0.02
CA HIS A 96 17.79 4.70 -1.37
C HIS A 96 18.67 5.96 -1.27
N GLU A 97 19.97 5.83 -1.55
CA GLU A 97 20.88 6.98 -1.62
C GLU A 97 20.61 7.78 -2.91
N TRP A 98 20.69 9.11 -2.86
CA TRP A 98 20.50 9.98 -4.02
C TRP A 98 21.36 11.27 -4.01
N ASP A 99 21.48 11.91 -5.16
CA ASP A 99 22.27 13.14 -5.36
C ASP A 99 21.52 14.44 -5.00
N LYS A 100 20.59 14.40 -4.04
CA LYS A 100 19.87 15.59 -3.55
C LYS A 100 20.18 15.87 -2.09
N ASP A 101 20.39 17.14 -1.76
CA ASP A 101 20.49 17.65 -0.38
C ASP A 101 19.10 17.69 0.33
N GLU A 102 18.43 16.54 0.39
CA GLU A 102 17.08 16.39 0.92
C GLU A 102 16.90 14.98 1.50
N LEU A 103 16.35 14.88 2.71
CA LEU A 103 15.81 13.63 3.24
C LEU A 103 14.31 13.57 2.92
N GLN A 104 13.90 12.59 2.12
CA GLN A 104 12.49 12.31 1.83
C GLN A 104 12.11 10.96 2.42
N VAL A 105 11.05 10.93 3.22
CA VAL A 105 10.56 9.72 3.89
C VAL A 105 9.08 9.53 3.59
N TYR A 106 8.74 8.43 2.94
CA TYR A 106 7.37 7.95 2.86
C TYR A 106 7.11 6.91 3.94
N LEU A 107 5.98 7.03 4.62
CA LEU A 107 5.44 6.02 5.53
C LEU A 107 4.17 5.43 4.90
N LEU A 108 4.09 4.10 4.86
CA LEU A 108 2.87 3.34 4.56
C LEU A 108 2.50 2.48 5.79
N LEU A 109 1.27 2.61 6.29
CA LEU A 109 0.76 1.85 7.45
C LEU A 109 -0.16 0.71 6.98
N LYS A 110 0.45 -0.39 6.55
CA LYS A 110 -0.19 -1.47 5.80
C LYS A 110 -0.88 -2.48 6.71
N GLY A 111 -2.22 -2.52 6.68
CA GLY A 111 -3.01 -3.44 7.51
C GLY A 111 -2.79 -4.92 7.16
N GLY A 112 -2.81 -5.80 8.16
CA GLY A 112 -2.63 -7.24 7.99
C GLY A 112 -3.75 -7.89 7.17
N GLY A 113 -5.00 -7.43 7.31
CA GLY A 113 -6.13 -7.94 6.52
C GLY A 113 -5.96 -7.71 5.00
N CYS A 114 -5.48 -6.53 4.59
CA CYS A 114 -5.20 -6.25 3.19
C CYS A 114 -3.84 -6.80 2.72
N GLU A 115 -2.90 -7.05 3.63
CA GLU A 115 -1.66 -7.78 3.33
C GLU A 115 -1.95 -9.26 3.00
N ASN A 116 -2.80 -9.92 3.79
CA ASN A 116 -3.15 -11.34 3.62
C ASN A 116 -3.88 -11.67 2.30
N VAL A 117 -4.44 -10.67 1.60
CA VAL A 117 -5.05 -10.84 0.26
C VAL A 117 -4.19 -10.28 -0.87
N SER A 118 -2.98 -9.78 -0.56
CA SER A 118 -1.97 -9.46 -1.57
C SER A 118 -1.41 -10.75 -2.17
N THR A 119 -1.10 -10.75 -3.47
CA THR A 119 -0.81 -11.98 -4.22
C THR A 119 0.14 -11.74 -5.38
N GLN A 120 0.82 -12.78 -5.85
CA GLN A 120 1.79 -12.70 -6.94
C GLN A 120 1.68 -13.88 -7.91
N TYR A 121 1.34 -13.56 -9.15
CA TYR A 121 1.17 -14.51 -10.24
C TYR A 121 2.47 -14.69 -11.02
N LYS A 122 2.59 -15.82 -11.70
CA LYS A 122 3.67 -16.15 -12.64
C LYS A 122 3.05 -16.41 -14.01
N LEU A 123 3.40 -15.59 -15.00
CA LEU A 123 2.86 -15.67 -16.35
C LEU A 123 3.78 -16.48 -17.31
N PRO A 124 3.21 -17.23 -18.27
CA PRO A 124 1.78 -17.37 -18.51
C PRO A 124 1.09 -18.21 -17.44
N ASP A 125 -0.19 -17.91 -17.19
CA ASP A 125 -1.10 -18.74 -16.39
C ASP A 125 -2.12 -19.40 -17.33
N THR A 126 -2.14 -20.73 -17.37
CA THR A 126 -3.00 -21.49 -18.28
C THR A 126 -4.44 -21.60 -17.80
N GLN A 127 -4.70 -21.49 -16.49
CA GLN A 127 -6.05 -21.57 -15.91
C GLN A 127 -6.82 -20.28 -16.16
N LEU A 128 -6.13 -19.14 -16.09
CA LEU A 128 -6.70 -17.81 -16.35
C LEU A 128 -6.54 -17.38 -17.82
N HIS A 129 -5.99 -18.24 -18.68
CA HIS A 129 -5.63 -17.92 -20.06
C HIS A 129 -4.87 -16.59 -20.18
N ALA A 130 -3.90 -16.37 -19.29
CA ALA A 130 -3.17 -15.12 -19.15
C ALA A 130 -1.78 -15.24 -19.79
N GLY A 131 -1.54 -14.44 -20.85
CA GLY A 131 -0.29 -14.42 -21.60
C GLY A 131 0.86 -13.69 -20.89
N ARG A 132 1.99 -13.50 -21.57
CA ARG A 132 3.14 -12.71 -21.07
C ARG A 132 3.07 -11.27 -21.58
N ASP A 133 1.92 -10.65 -21.37
CA ASP A 133 1.50 -9.39 -21.96
C ASP A 133 0.53 -8.65 -21.01
N LEU A 134 0.14 -7.43 -21.38
CA LEU A 134 -0.73 -6.58 -20.57
C LEU A 134 -2.16 -7.13 -20.40
N GLU A 135 -2.65 -7.95 -21.34
CA GLU A 135 -3.94 -8.63 -21.23
C GLU A 135 -3.85 -9.79 -20.22
N GLY A 136 -2.71 -10.49 -20.15
CA GLY A 136 -2.39 -11.42 -19.07
C GLY A 136 -2.30 -10.73 -17.70
N VAL A 137 -1.66 -9.56 -17.62
CA VAL A 137 -1.61 -8.73 -16.39
C VAL A 137 -3.03 -8.37 -15.92
N ARG A 138 -3.86 -7.83 -16.81
CA ARG A 138 -5.27 -7.51 -16.54
C ARG A 138 -6.01 -8.71 -15.92
N ARG A 139 -5.94 -9.88 -16.57
CA ARG A 139 -6.66 -11.09 -16.14
C ARG A 139 -6.30 -11.53 -14.73
N VAL A 140 -5.00 -11.55 -14.40
CA VAL A 140 -4.56 -11.96 -13.05
C VAL A 140 -4.86 -10.91 -11.98
N VAL A 141 -4.92 -9.63 -12.33
CA VAL A 141 -5.33 -8.57 -11.39
C VAL A 141 -6.83 -8.67 -11.09
N LEU A 142 -7.68 -8.91 -12.09
CA LEU A 142 -9.12 -9.11 -11.88
C LEU A 142 -9.40 -10.39 -11.07
N ASP A 143 -8.67 -11.48 -11.35
CA ASP A 143 -8.72 -12.71 -10.53
C ASP A 143 -8.24 -12.47 -9.09
N ALA A 144 -7.24 -11.61 -8.86
CA ALA A 144 -6.81 -11.21 -7.52
C ALA A 144 -7.93 -10.47 -6.76
N VAL A 145 -8.61 -9.52 -7.41
CA VAL A 145 -9.76 -8.79 -6.83
C VAL A 145 -10.90 -9.77 -6.54
N LEU A 146 -11.22 -10.66 -7.48
CA LEU A 146 -12.26 -11.69 -7.33
C LEU A 146 -11.94 -12.67 -6.20
N LYS A 147 -10.67 -13.03 -5.96
CA LYS A 147 -10.25 -13.88 -4.83
C LYS A 147 -10.26 -13.14 -3.50
N ALA A 148 -9.93 -11.85 -3.49
CA ALA A 148 -9.95 -11.02 -2.29
C ALA A 148 -11.38 -10.79 -1.75
N GLN A 149 -12.37 -10.59 -2.64
CA GLN A 149 -13.74 -10.23 -2.24
C GLN A 149 -13.71 -9.02 -1.26
N GLY A 150 -14.57 -9.00 -0.24
CA GLY A 150 -14.51 -8.02 0.84
C GLY A 150 -13.37 -8.22 1.86
N LYS A 151 -12.62 -9.34 1.81
CA LYS A 151 -11.71 -9.77 2.90
C LYS A 151 -10.52 -8.82 3.12
N GLY A 152 -10.15 -8.04 2.11
CA GLY A 152 -9.12 -7.00 2.20
C GLY A 152 -9.62 -5.63 2.69
N CYS A 153 -10.86 -5.54 3.20
CA CYS A 153 -11.56 -4.29 3.53
C CYS A 153 -11.71 -3.36 2.31
N ALA A 154 -12.42 -3.87 1.28
CA ALA A 154 -12.89 -3.10 0.13
C ALA A 154 -13.78 -1.91 0.57
N PRO A 155 -13.81 -0.78 -0.16
CA PRO A 155 -13.16 -0.55 -1.45
C PRO A 155 -11.64 -0.44 -1.39
N ALA A 156 -10.94 -1.02 -2.38
CA ALA A 156 -9.48 -1.15 -2.35
C ALA A 156 -8.73 -0.11 -3.19
N VAL A 157 -7.47 0.16 -2.85
CA VAL A 157 -6.49 0.72 -3.79
C VAL A 157 -5.50 -0.39 -4.16
N LEU A 158 -5.29 -0.62 -5.46
CA LEU A 158 -4.39 -1.67 -5.94
C LEU A 158 -3.05 -1.07 -6.37
N GLY A 159 -1.98 -1.47 -5.67
CA GLY A 159 -0.61 -1.26 -6.12
C GLY A 159 -0.13 -2.50 -6.87
N ILE A 160 0.38 -2.35 -8.08
CA ILE A 160 0.70 -3.47 -8.96
C ILE A 160 2.13 -3.31 -9.49
N ALA A 161 2.87 -4.41 -9.59
CA ALA A 161 4.17 -4.45 -10.27
C ALA A 161 4.17 -5.50 -11.38
N ILE A 162 4.59 -5.10 -12.58
CA ILE A 162 4.89 -5.99 -13.69
C ILE A 162 6.41 -6.21 -13.73
N GLY A 163 6.85 -7.46 -13.57
CA GLY A 163 8.28 -7.82 -13.53
C GLY A 163 8.87 -7.86 -12.12
N GLY A 164 10.19 -7.62 -12.03
CA GLY A 164 10.98 -7.90 -10.82
C GLY A 164 11.19 -9.40 -10.58
N ASP A 165 11.88 -9.73 -9.48
CA ASP A 165 11.83 -11.04 -8.84
C ASP A 165 10.67 -11.13 -7.82
N ARG A 166 10.60 -12.23 -7.06
CA ARG A 166 9.49 -12.47 -6.12
C ARG A 166 9.44 -11.49 -4.94
N GLY A 167 10.56 -10.96 -4.47
CA GLY A 167 10.61 -9.91 -3.45
C GLY A 167 10.46 -8.52 -4.05
N THR A 168 11.30 -8.19 -5.04
CA THR A 168 11.30 -6.87 -5.70
C THR A 168 9.93 -6.50 -6.27
N GLY A 169 9.18 -7.46 -6.82
CA GLY A 169 7.83 -7.23 -7.30
C GLY A 169 6.88 -6.69 -6.22
N TYR A 170 6.95 -7.18 -4.99
CA TYR A 170 6.12 -6.65 -3.89
C TYR A 170 6.58 -5.28 -3.40
N ILE A 171 7.89 -5.01 -3.38
CA ILE A 171 8.43 -3.68 -3.05
C ILE A 171 7.90 -2.66 -4.06
N VAL A 172 8.03 -2.93 -5.36
CA VAL A 172 7.55 -2.03 -6.43
C VAL A 172 6.03 -1.86 -6.37
N ALA A 173 5.27 -2.93 -6.09
CA ALA A 173 3.81 -2.86 -5.96
C ALA A 173 3.40 -2.01 -4.74
N LYS A 174 4.09 -2.13 -3.60
CA LYS A 174 3.87 -1.29 -2.42
C LYS A 174 4.25 0.17 -2.67
N LYS A 175 5.33 0.46 -3.40
CA LYS A 175 5.67 1.82 -3.85
C LYS A 175 4.54 2.48 -4.66
N GLN A 176 3.79 1.71 -5.48
CA GLN A 176 2.65 2.27 -6.21
C GLN A 176 1.52 2.75 -5.29
N LEU A 177 1.40 2.21 -4.06
CA LEU A 177 0.43 2.68 -3.06
C LEU A 177 0.77 4.05 -2.47
N LEU A 178 1.92 4.65 -2.82
CA LEU A 178 2.25 6.03 -2.46
C LEU A 178 1.65 7.06 -3.45
N ARG A 179 1.37 6.66 -4.70
CA ARG A 179 0.81 7.54 -5.74
C ARG A 179 -0.60 8.02 -5.37
N LYS A 180 -0.93 9.27 -5.69
CA LYS A 180 -2.28 9.83 -5.44
C LYS A 180 -3.34 9.08 -6.25
N VAL A 181 -4.60 9.07 -5.80
CA VAL A 181 -5.64 8.25 -6.46
C VAL A 181 -5.97 8.82 -7.84
N ASP A 182 -5.97 10.14 -7.94
CA ASP A 182 -6.14 11.00 -9.13
C ASP A 182 -4.86 11.16 -9.99
N ASP A 183 -3.74 10.57 -9.59
CA ASP A 183 -2.51 10.53 -10.40
C ASP A 183 -2.68 9.68 -11.68
N VAL A 184 -2.00 10.04 -12.76
CA VAL A 184 -2.04 9.31 -14.04
C VAL A 184 -0.66 8.73 -14.34
N ASN A 185 -0.60 7.48 -14.79
CA ASN A 185 0.67 6.85 -15.13
C ASN A 185 1.41 7.62 -16.26
N PRO A 186 2.71 7.94 -16.12
CA PRO A 186 3.47 8.59 -17.18
C PRO A 186 3.67 7.70 -18.42
N ASN A 187 3.52 6.38 -18.30
CA ASN A 187 3.47 5.46 -19.44
C ASN A 187 2.01 5.32 -19.93
N PRO A 188 1.71 5.64 -21.20
CA PRO A 188 0.33 5.66 -21.71
C PRO A 188 -0.31 4.26 -21.78
N ASP A 189 0.46 3.20 -22.05
CA ASP A 189 -0.05 1.83 -22.07
C ASP A 189 -0.45 1.37 -20.66
N LEU A 190 0.34 1.76 -19.64
CA LEU A 190 0.03 1.49 -18.25
C LEU A 190 -1.10 2.37 -17.72
N ALA A 191 -1.25 3.62 -18.19
CA ALA A 191 -2.39 4.49 -17.86
C ALA A 191 -3.70 3.89 -18.39
N ALA A 192 -3.71 3.44 -19.65
CA ALA A 192 -4.86 2.76 -20.24
C ALA A 192 -5.20 1.44 -19.51
N LEU A 193 -4.18 0.72 -19.03
CA LEU A 193 -4.37 -0.51 -18.24
C LEU A 193 -4.88 -0.23 -16.82
N GLU A 194 -4.39 0.83 -16.15
CA GLU A 194 -4.89 1.30 -14.85
C GLU A 194 -6.40 1.60 -14.93
N GLU A 195 -6.82 2.39 -15.91
CA GLU A 195 -8.23 2.77 -16.11
C GLU A 195 -9.09 1.55 -16.47
N ARG A 196 -8.64 0.70 -17.40
CA ARG A 196 -9.40 -0.50 -17.81
C ARG A 196 -9.62 -1.46 -16.64
N ILE A 197 -8.59 -1.70 -15.81
CA ILE A 197 -8.73 -2.54 -14.62
C ILE A 197 -9.62 -1.85 -13.58
N PHE A 198 -9.53 -0.53 -13.39
CA PHE A 198 -10.37 0.21 -12.46
C PHE A 198 -11.87 0.10 -12.79
N VAL A 199 -12.24 0.23 -14.07
CA VAL A 199 -13.62 0.06 -14.54
C VAL A 199 -14.07 -1.39 -14.31
N GLU A 200 -13.36 -2.35 -14.91
CA GLU A 200 -13.79 -3.76 -14.92
C GLU A 200 -13.78 -4.39 -13.51
N ALA A 201 -12.88 -3.97 -12.60
CA ALA A 201 -12.89 -4.43 -11.21
C ALA A 201 -14.12 -3.93 -10.41
N ASN A 202 -14.66 -2.77 -10.78
CA ASN A 202 -15.90 -2.23 -10.21
C ASN A 202 -17.16 -2.90 -10.81
N GLU A 203 -17.08 -3.42 -12.04
CA GLU A 203 -18.13 -4.24 -12.66
C GLU A 203 -18.28 -5.64 -12.03
N LEU A 204 -17.28 -6.11 -11.26
CA LEU A 204 -17.36 -7.41 -10.54
C LEU A 204 -18.45 -7.46 -9.46
N GLY A 205 -19.05 -6.33 -9.08
CA GLY A 205 -20.20 -6.28 -8.17
C GLY A 205 -19.91 -6.70 -6.72
N ILE A 206 -18.64 -6.79 -6.31
CA ILE A 206 -18.22 -7.18 -4.95
C ILE A 206 -18.58 -6.07 -3.95
N GLY A 207 -18.33 -4.82 -4.34
CA GLY A 207 -18.72 -3.63 -3.59
C GLY A 207 -18.04 -3.42 -2.22
N PRO A 208 -18.47 -2.39 -1.48
CA PRO A 208 -17.92 -2.03 -0.18
C PRO A 208 -18.06 -3.17 0.83
N MET A 209 -16.98 -3.49 1.54
CA MET A 209 -16.87 -4.60 2.50
C MET A 209 -17.26 -6.00 1.97
N GLY A 210 -17.50 -6.15 0.65
CA GLY A 210 -18.02 -7.39 0.07
C GLY A 210 -19.54 -7.57 0.18
N PHE A 211 -20.31 -6.51 0.46
CA PHE A 211 -21.78 -6.57 0.59
C PHE A 211 -22.54 -6.45 -0.73
N GLY A 212 -21.85 -6.56 -1.88
CA GLY A 212 -22.39 -6.16 -3.16
C GLY A 212 -22.28 -4.65 -3.37
N GLY A 213 -22.49 -4.20 -4.61
CA GLY A 213 -22.44 -2.78 -4.98
C GLY A 213 -21.41 -2.46 -6.06
N LYS A 214 -21.33 -1.19 -6.45
CA LYS A 214 -20.56 -0.71 -7.61
C LYS A 214 -19.14 -0.26 -7.29
N THR A 215 -18.78 -0.14 -6.01
CA THR A 215 -17.48 0.35 -5.56
C THR A 215 -16.66 -0.77 -4.91
N THR A 216 -15.98 -1.55 -5.73
CA THR A 216 -15.01 -2.58 -5.30
C THR A 216 -13.60 -2.01 -5.14
N VAL A 217 -13.20 -1.06 -6.00
CA VAL A 217 -11.89 -0.40 -5.98
C VAL A 217 -12.03 1.12 -6.13
N LEU A 218 -11.16 1.86 -5.46
CA LEU A 218 -11.03 3.32 -5.51
C LEU A 218 -9.92 3.78 -6.47
N GLY A 219 -8.98 2.90 -6.82
CA GLY A 219 -7.90 3.22 -7.75
C GLY A 219 -6.96 2.06 -8.00
N VAL A 220 -6.27 2.13 -9.14
CA VAL A 220 -5.30 1.15 -9.61
C VAL A 220 -4.03 1.92 -10.00
N LYS A 221 -2.86 1.45 -9.54
CA LYS A 221 -1.55 2.07 -9.79
C LYS A 221 -0.53 0.99 -10.14
N ILE A 222 0.00 1.03 -11.36
CA ILE A 222 0.88 0.02 -11.96
C ILE A 222 2.29 0.57 -12.13
N GLY A 223 3.27 -0.12 -11.56
CA GLY A 223 4.69 0.05 -11.83
C GLY A 223 5.23 -1.09 -12.69
N ALA A 224 6.36 -0.86 -13.33
CA ALA A 224 7.11 -1.89 -14.04
C ALA A 224 8.54 -1.95 -13.50
N ALA A 225 9.11 -3.15 -13.49
CA ALA A 225 10.52 -3.38 -13.17
C ALA A 225 11.11 -4.36 -14.18
N HIS A 226 12.42 -4.26 -14.42
CA HIS A 226 13.12 -5.26 -15.23
C HIS A 226 12.96 -6.66 -14.62
N ARG A 227 12.95 -7.67 -15.48
CA ARG A 227 12.69 -9.07 -15.14
C ARG A 227 13.71 -9.97 -15.83
N LEU A 228 14.05 -11.10 -15.21
CA LEU A 228 14.74 -12.18 -15.91
C LEU A 228 13.88 -12.62 -17.12
N PRO A 229 14.41 -12.80 -18.34
CA PRO A 229 13.59 -13.10 -19.52
C PRO A 229 12.68 -14.32 -19.37
N ALA A 230 13.13 -15.34 -18.61
CA ALA A 230 12.37 -16.54 -18.30
C ALA A 230 11.22 -16.33 -17.27
N CYS A 231 11.28 -15.27 -16.47
CA CYS A 231 10.30 -14.93 -15.43
C CYS A 231 9.39 -13.80 -15.89
N TYR A 232 8.10 -13.89 -15.56
CA TYR A 232 7.15 -12.79 -15.74
C TYR A 232 6.22 -12.82 -14.52
N PHE A 233 6.57 -12.06 -13.48
CA PHE A 233 5.74 -11.96 -12.29
C PHE A 233 4.83 -10.75 -12.36
N VAL A 234 3.64 -10.88 -11.78
CA VAL A 234 2.71 -9.77 -11.54
C VAL A 234 2.38 -9.79 -10.06
N SER A 235 2.81 -8.77 -9.34
CA SER A 235 2.59 -8.64 -7.89
C SER A 235 1.49 -7.62 -7.63
N ILE A 236 0.49 -7.98 -6.83
CA ILE A 236 -0.63 -7.12 -6.46
C ILE A 236 -0.57 -6.91 -4.95
N ALA A 237 -0.19 -5.70 -4.54
CA ALA A 237 -0.33 -5.19 -3.18
C ALA A 237 -1.72 -4.57 -3.02
N TYR A 238 -2.61 -5.29 -2.35
CA TYR A 238 -3.97 -4.84 -2.08
C TYR A 238 -3.96 -3.91 -0.86
N MET A 239 -4.48 -2.71 -0.97
CA MET A 239 -4.67 -1.78 0.16
C MET A 239 -6.17 -1.59 0.44
N CYS A 240 -6.54 -1.62 1.72
CA CYS A 240 -7.90 -1.37 2.17
C CYS A 240 -8.32 0.10 1.99
N TRP A 241 -9.60 0.40 2.22
CA TRP A 241 -10.10 1.78 2.27
C TRP A 241 -9.34 2.65 3.29
N ALA A 242 -8.82 2.03 4.35
CA ALA A 242 -7.92 2.63 5.33
C ALA A 242 -6.49 2.79 4.76
N ASN A 243 -6.37 3.42 3.59
CA ASN A 243 -5.13 3.71 2.88
C ASN A 243 -4.32 4.81 3.59
N ARG A 244 -3.61 4.41 4.65
CA ARG A 244 -2.81 5.28 5.50
C ARG A 244 -1.39 5.40 4.96
N ARG A 245 -1.04 6.61 4.53
CA ARG A 245 0.30 7.00 4.13
C ARG A 245 0.58 8.44 4.52
N ALA A 246 1.84 8.80 4.64
CA ALA A 246 2.31 10.16 4.79
C ALA A 246 3.66 10.31 4.09
N GLU A 247 3.93 11.51 3.60
CA GLU A 247 5.23 11.95 3.08
C GLU A 247 5.82 12.99 4.04
N LEU A 248 7.12 12.92 4.25
CA LEU A 248 7.93 13.90 4.96
C LEU A 248 9.07 14.32 4.04
N ASN A 249 9.21 15.62 3.78
CA ASN A 249 10.34 16.20 3.06
C ASN A 249 11.11 17.15 3.98
N ALA A 250 12.41 16.91 4.09
CA ALA A 250 13.33 17.61 4.98
C ALA A 250 14.59 18.03 4.20
N PRO A 251 14.59 19.22 3.58
CA PRO A 251 15.76 19.76 2.89
C PRO A 251 16.94 19.94 3.84
N ILE A 252 18.17 19.79 3.33
CA ILE A 252 19.40 19.92 4.09
C ILE A 252 20.18 21.12 3.55
N VAL A 253 20.44 22.10 4.41
CA VAL A 253 21.18 23.33 4.08
C VAL A 253 22.31 23.48 5.09
N ASP A 254 23.54 23.68 4.60
CA ASP A 254 24.77 23.77 5.41
C ASP A 254 24.93 22.62 6.43
N GLY A 255 24.55 21.39 6.02
CA GLY A 255 24.61 20.19 6.86
C GLY A 255 23.54 20.12 7.97
N LYS A 256 22.50 20.95 7.91
CA LYS A 256 21.39 20.97 8.87
C LYS A 256 20.05 20.77 8.18
N VAL A 257 19.13 20.07 8.84
CA VAL A 257 17.74 19.96 8.38
C VAL A 257 17.07 21.34 8.48
N ALA A 258 16.47 21.77 7.38
CA ALA A 258 15.70 23.00 7.25
C ALA A 258 14.23 22.80 7.68
N GLU A 259 13.30 23.60 7.16
CA GLU A 259 11.87 23.44 7.44
C GLU A 259 11.36 22.09 6.90
N VAL A 260 10.80 21.27 7.80
CA VAL A 260 10.24 19.96 7.47
C VAL A 260 8.79 20.13 7.05
N THR A 261 8.44 19.58 5.88
CA THR A 261 7.07 19.60 5.35
C THR A 261 6.46 18.20 5.35
N TYR A 262 5.13 18.12 5.40
CA TYR A 262 4.36 16.88 5.47
C TYR A 262 3.23 16.90 4.43
N ALA A 263 2.94 15.75 3.80
CA ALA A 263 1.88 15.60 2.78
C ALA A 263 1.16 14.24 2.84
#